data_AF-A0A3S9FKY2-F1
#
_entry.id   AF-A0A3S9FKY2-F1
#
_cell.length_a   1.000
_cell.length_b   1.000
_cell.length_c   1.000
_cell.angle_alpha   90.00
_cell.angle_beta   90.00
_cell.angle_gamma   90.00
#
_symmetry.space_group_name_H-M   'P 1'
#
loop_
_entity.id
_entity.type
_entity.pdbx_description
1 polymer ?
#
loop_
_entity_poly.entity_id
_entity_poly.type
_entity_poly.pdbx_seq_one_letter_code
_entity_poly.pdbx_strand_id
1 'polypeptide(L)'
;MSRSTTSGPSQRMLRVGEQVRHALSETLQRGEIIDPVIENAVVSVSEVRMSPDLKIATAFVSPLGVGDADAVVGALNKHAKFVRGRVSGALRQMKYMPEIRFRLDTSFDNFARINELLKSPEVARDLDDQDNDKDEE
;
A
#
# COMPACT_ATOMS: atom_id res chain seq x y z
N MET A 1 -1.96 -23.81 -16.73
CA MET A 1 -2.89 -22.67 -16.55
C MET A 1 -3.16 -22.52 -15.05
N SER A 2 -2.70 -21.43 -14.41
CA SER A 2 -2.91 -21.23 -12.98
C SER A 2 -4.34 -20.70 -12.74
N ARG A 3 -5.14 -21.46 -12.01
CA ARG A 3 -6.51 -21.09 -11.64
C ARG A 3 -6.46 -19.84 -10.75
N SER A 4 -6.94 -18.70 -11.25
CA SER A 4 -7.16 -17.51 -10.43
C SER A 4 -8.25 -17.83 -9.41
N THR A 5 -7.86 -18.07 -8.16
CA THR A 5 -8.82 -18.27 -7.07
C THR A 5 -9.48 -16.93 -6.76
N THR A 6 -10.77 -16.80 -7.08
CA THR A 6 -11.65 -15.66 -6.81
C THR A 6 -11.93 -15.39 -5.31
N SER A 7 -11.09 -15.89 -4.41
CA SER A 7 -11.24 -15.70 -2.97
C SER A 7 -10.32 -14.56 -2.57
N GLY A 8 -10.90 -13.50 -1.97
CA GLY A 8 -10.14 -12.39 -1.41
C GLY A 8 -9.11 -12.85 -0.36
N PRO A 9 -8.27 -11.93 0.13
CA PRO A 9 -7.22 -12.31 1.05
C PRO A 9 -7.76 -12.99 2.31
N SER A 10 -7.18 -14.13 2.70
CA SER A 10 -7.51 -14.82 3.93
C SER A 10 -7.26 -13.96 5.16
N GLN A 11 -8.01 -14.21 6.24
CA GLN A 11 -7.83 -13.53 7.54
C GLN A 11 -6.38 -13.61 8.05
N ARG A 12 -5.71 -14.73 7.78
CA ARG A 12 -4.29 -14.90 8.13
C ARG A 12 -3.40 -13.94 7.33
N MET A 13 -3.67 -13.74 6.04
CA MET A 13 -2.91 -12.78 5.22
C MET A 13 -3.12 -11.35 5.69
N LEU A 14 -4.35 -10.96 6.00
CA LEU A 14 -4.67 -9.63 6.53
C LEU A 14 -3.96 -9.37 7.85
N ARG A 15 -4.05 -10.32 8.80
CA ARG A 15 -3.37 -10.21 10.09
C ARG A 15 -1.85 -10.08 9.95
N VAL A 16 -1.24 -10.87 9.07
CA VAL A 16 0.21 -10.83 8.84
C VAL A 16 0.61 -9.55 8.11
N GLY A 17 -0.16 -9.12 7.12
CA GLY A 17 0.06 -7.86 6.41
C GLY A 17 0.09 -6.69 7.39
N GLU A 18 -0.85 -6.63 8.32
CA GLU A 18 -0.91 -5.58 9.34
C GLU A 18 0.29 -5.62 10.30
N GLN A 19 0.72 -6.81 10.73
CA GLN A 19 1.93 -6.96 11.55
C GLN A 19 3.17 -6.42 10.83
N VAL A 20 3.32 -6.74 9.53
CA VAL A 20 4.43 -6.26 8.70
C VAL A 20 4.33 -4.75 8.48
N ARG A 21 3.12 -4.22 8.22
CA ARG A 21 2.86 -2.78 8.03
C ARG A 21 3.28 -1.98 9.27
N HIS A 22 2.89 -2.44 10.46
CA HIS A 22 3.25 -1.78 11.71
C HIS A 22 4.77 -1.77 11.93
N ALA A 23 5.43 -2.93 11.77
CA ALA A 23 6.89 -3.04 11.91
C ALA A 23 7.66 -2.17 10.91
N LEU A 24 7.18 -2.11 9.66
CA LEU A 24 7.74 -1.24 8.63
C LEU A 24 7.58 0.23 8.97
N SER A 25 6.39 0.65 9.39
CA SER A 25 6.10 2.04 9.75
C SER A 25 7.02 2.51 10.88
N GLU A 26 7.16 1.70 11.92
CA GLU A 26 8.03 1.99 13.06
C GLU A 26 9.52 2.05 12.64
N THR A 27 9.96 1.15 11.76
CA THR A 27 11.35 1.12 11.28
C THR A 27 11.68 2.34 10.41
N LEU A 28 10.77 2.71 9.49
CA LEU A 28 10.96 3.87 8.62
C LEU A 28 10.91 5.18 9.42
N GLN A 29 10.04 5.28 10.44
CA GLN A 29 9.95 6.45 11.30
C GLN A 29 11.24 6.73 12.10
N ARG A 30 12.03 5.69 12.43
CA ARG A 30 13.30 5.85 13.14
C ARG A 30 14.41 6.48 12.28
N GLY A 31 14.25 6.54 10.96
CA GLY A 31 15.22 7.19 10.07
C GLY A 31 16.59 6.52 10.02
N GLU A 32 16.64 5.18 10.07
CA GLU A 32 17.91 4.43 10.15
C GLU A 32 18.56 4.17 8.77
N ILE A 33 17.91 4.56 7.67
CA ILE A 33 18.41 4.36 6.31
C ILE A 33 19.25 5.58 5.93
N ILE A 34 20.55 5.37 5.74
CA ILE A 34 21.49 6.41 5.32
C ILE A 34 21.48 6.48 3.79
N ASP A 35 20.64 7.35 3.25
CA ASP A 35 20.51 7.60 1.81
C ASP A 35 19.97 9.03 1.60
N PRO A 36 20.67 9.91 0.85
CA PRO A 36 20.24 11.30 0.67
C PRO A 36 18.83 11.46 0.09
N VAL A 37 18.36 10.47 -0.69
CA VAL A 37 17.01 10.47 -1.29
C VAL A 37 15.94 10.16 -0.24
N ILE A 38 16.26 9.33 0.76
CA ILE A 38 15.32 8.88 1.79
C ILE A 38 15.37 9.80 3.03
N GLU A 39 16.55 10.32 3.40
CA GLU A 39 16.76 11.16 4.59
C GLU A 39 15.88 12.41 4.62
N ASN A 40 15.59 12.97 3.45
CA ASN A 40 14.76 14.17 3.31
C ASN A 40 13.27 13.88 3.10
N ALA A 41 12.89 12.59 3.01
CA ALA A 41 11.53 12.17 2.70
C ALA A 41 10.85 11.54 3.93
N VAL A 42 9.66 12.03 4.27
CA VAL A 42 8.82 11.36 5.28
C VAL A 42 8.01 10.28 4.58
N VAL A 43 8.33 9.01 4.79
CA VAL A 43 7.66 7.90 4.11
C VAL A 43 6.53 7.33 4.95
N SER A 44 5.30 7.37 4.42
CA SER A 44 4.14 6.69 5.01
C SER A 44 3.92 5.32 4.37
N VAL A 45 3.41 4.35 5.15
CA VAL A 45 3.03 3.01 4.66
C VAL A 45 1.52 2.85 4.80
N SER A 46 0.81 2.87 3.68
CA SER A 46 -0.66 2.80 3.67
C SER A 46 -1.17 1.39 3.90
N GLU A 47 -0.64 0.42 3.16
CA GLU A 47 -0.99 -0.99 3.31
C GLU A 47 0.18 -1.93 2.97
N VAL A 48 0.07 -3.18 3.42
CA VAL A 48 0.97 -4.26 3.03
C VAL A 48 0.15 -5.46 2.55
N ARG A 49 0.34 -5.82 1.27
CA ARG A 49 -0.29 -7.01 0.67
C ARG A 49 0.66 -8.19 0.74
N MET A 50 0.21 -9.25 1.42
CA MET A 50 0.93 -10.51 1.49
C MET A 50 0.60 -11.42 0.32
N SER A 51 1.59 -12.15 -0.18
CA SER A 51 1.36 -13.29 -1.06
C SER A 51 0.65 -14.44 -0.33
N PRO A 52 -0.08 -15.34 -1.02
CA PRO A 52 -0.75 -16.50 -0.41
C PRO A 52 0.16 -17.40 0.44
N ASP A 53 1.43 -17.52 0.05
CA ASP A 53 2.45 -18.28 0.77
C ASP A 53 3.16 -17.48 1.89
N LEU A 54 2.79 -16.22 2.07
CA LEU A 54 3.38 -15.23 2.98
C LEU A 54 4.88 -14.96 2.79
N LYS A 55 5.45 -15.32 1.64
CA LYS A 55 6.88 -15.11 1.38
C LYS A 55 7.20 -13.74 0.81
N ILE A 56 6.21 -13.03 0.27
CA ILE A 56 6.37 -11.70 -0.32
C ILE A 56 5.40 -10.75 0.38
N ALA A 57 5.93 -9.63 0.84
CA ALA A 57 5.19 -8.51 1.39
C ALA A 57 5.37 -7.31 0.44
N THR A 58 4.29 -6.90 -0.23
CA THR A 58 4.30 -5.68 -1.04
C THR A 58 3.77 -4.54 -0.20
N ALA A 59 4.66 -3.64 0.22
CA ALA A 59 4.34 -2.44 0.98
C ALA A 59 4.04 -1.29 0.03
N PHE A 60 2.83 -0.74 0.13
CA PHE A 60 2.44 0.47 -0.58
C PHE A 60 2.82 1.67 0.28
N VAL A 61 3.62 2.55 -0.31
CA VAL A 61 4.21 3.68 0.40
C VAL A 61 3.93 4.98 -0.33
N SER A 62 3.75 6.05 0.43
CA SER A 62 3.62 7.40 -0.09
C SER A 62 4.65 8.29 0.58
N PRO A 63 5.67 8.76 -0.16
CA PRO A 63 6.58 9.81 0.30
C PRO A 63 5.81 11.13 0.46
N LEU A 64 5.81 11.67 1.67
CA LEU A 64 5.22 12.96 2.00
C LEU A 64 6.30 14.04 1.84
N GLY A 65 6.03 15.04 1.00
CA GLY A 65 6.93 16.17 0.77
C GLY A 65 7.17 16.46 -0.70
N VAL A 66 8.18 17.29 -0.98
CA VAL A 66 8.60 17.67 -2.34
C VAL A 66 9.77 16.78 -2.75
N GLY A 67 9.53 15.86 -3.68
CA GLY A 67 10.56 14.96 -4.19
C GLY A 67 10.01 14.00 -5.23
N ASP A 68 10.90 13.39 -6.00
CA ASP A 68 10.55 12.35 -6.96
C ASP A 68 10.17 11.06 -6.20
N ALA A 69 8.86 10.76 -6.17
CA ALA A 69 8.33 9.62 -5.43
C ALA A 69 8.85 8.28 -5.97
N ASP A 70 9.08 8.17 -7.28
CA ASP A 70 9.64 6.97 -7.89
C ASP A 70 11.11 6.79 -7.50
N ALA A 71 11.87 7.89 -7.40
CA ALA A 71 13.24 7.84 -6.91
C ALA A 71 13.30 7.35 -5.44
N VAL A 72 12.40 7.83 -4.57
CA VAL A 72 12.32 7.39 -3.17
C VAL A 72 11.97 5.91 -3.09
N VAL A 73 10.95 5.45 -3.83
CA VAL A 73 10.57 4.03 -3.87
C VAL A 73 11.71 3.16 -4.43
N GLY A 74 12.42 3.65 -5.45
CA GLY A 74 13.61 3.00 -5.99
C GLY A 74 14.72 2.86 -4.95
N ALA A 75 14.99 3.92 -4.18
CA ALA A 75 15.96 3.89 -3.09
C ALA A 75 15.54 2.91 -1.99
N LEU A 76 14.27 2.93 -1.56
CA LEU A 76 13.74 1.99 -0.55
C LEU A 76 13.91 0.53 -1.00
N ASN A 77 13.68 0.24 -2.28
CA ASN A 77 13.89 -1.11 -2.82
C ASN A 77 15.36 -1.53 -2.84
N LYS A 78 16.31 -0.60 -3.07
CA LYS A 78 17.76 -0.89 -2.93
C LYS A 78 18.11 -1.29 -1.49
N HIS A 79 17.48 -0.66 -0.51
CA HIS A 79 17.68 -0.91 0.92
C HIS A 79 16.75 -1.98 1.52
N ALA A 80 15.94 -2.67 0.71
CA ALA A 80 14.93 -3.62 1.20
C ALA A 80 15.51 -4.74 2.07
N LYS A 81 16.74 -5.21 1.78
CA LYS A 81 17.43 -6.21 2.61
C LYS A 81 17.79 -5.67 4.00
N PHE A 82 18.24 -4.42 4.07
CA PHE A 82 18.55 -3.75 5.33
C PHE A 82 17.27 -3.61 6.18
N VAL A 83 16.20 -3.07 5.59
CA VAL A 83 14.90 -2.92 6.26
C VAL A 83 14.38 -4.27 6.74
N ARG A 84 14.47 -5.33 5.90
CA ARG A 84 14.11 -6.70 6.28
C ARG A 84 14.86 -7.17 7.53
N GLY A 85 16.15 -6.87 7.62
CA GLY A 85 16.95 -7.18 8.81
C GLY A 85 16.46 -6.44 10.05
N ARG A 86 16.09 -5.16 9.93
CA ARG A 86 15.63 -4.33 11.04
C ARG A 86 14.26 -4.74 11.57
N VAL A 87 13.29 -5.03 10.69
CA VAL A 87 11.95 -5.49 11.11
C VAL A 87 11.95 -6.91 11.68
N SER A 88 13.02 -7.69 11.48
CA SER A 88 13.06 -9.09 11.88
C SER A 88 12.82 -9.31 13.37
N GLY A 89 13.25 -8.36 14.21
CA GLY A 89 13.04 -8.38 15.65
C GLY A 89 11.57 -8.23 16.05
N ALA A 90 10.83 -7.35 15.37
CA ALA A 90 9.40 -7.12 15.60
C ALA A 90 8.52 -8.27 15.06
N LEU A 91 9.07 -9.06 14.13
CA LEU A 91 8.36 -10.13 13.42
C LEU A 91 8.88 -11.54 13.78
N ARG A 92 9.50 -11.71 14.96
CA ARG A 92 10.11 -12.98 15.42
C ARG A 92 9.15 -14.17 15.45
N GLN A 93 7.85 -13.93 15.60
CA GLN A 93 6.79 -14.95 15.58
C GLN A 93 6.53 -15.54 14.19
N MET A 94 7.08 -14.96 13.12
CA MET A 94 6.88 -15.46 11.76
C MET A 94 7.81 -16.65 11.49
N LYS A 95 7.24 -17.72 10.90
CA LYS A 95 8.03 -18.89 10.46
C LYS A 95 9.06 -18.53 9.37
N TYR A 96 8.70 -17.61 8.49
CA TYR A 96 9.56 -17.12 7.41
C TYR A 96 9.49 -15.60 7.37
N MET A 97 10.65 -14.96 7.19
CA MET A 97 10.71 -13.53 6.97
C MET A 97 10.38 -13.22 5.50
N PRO A 98 9.30 -12.47 5.21
CA PRO A 98 8.96 -12.16 3.84
C PRO A 98 10.03 -11.27 3.19
N GLU A 99 10.20 -11.44 1.89
CA GLU A 99 10.83 -10.43 1.04
C GLU A 99 9.93 -9.19 1.00
N ILE A 100 10.51 -8.02 1.22
CA ILE A 100 9.79 -6.75 1.26
C ILE A 100 10.01 -6.05 -0.08
N ARG A 101 8.91 -5.64 -0.71
CA ARG A 101 8.90 -4.88 -1.96
C ARG A 101 8.14 -3.59 -1.74
N PHE A 102 8.75 -2.47 -2.07
CA PHE A 102 8.09 -1.17 -1.95
C PHE A 102 7.47 -0.79 -3.29
N ARG A 103 6.24 -0.28 -3.25
CA ARG A 103 5.55 0.29 -4.41
C ARG A 103 4.93 1.62 -4.02
N LEU A 104 4.88 2.54 -4.96
CA LEU A 104 4.17 3.79 -4.77
C LEU A 104 2.68 3.51 -4.57
N ASP A 105 2.07 4.18 -3.60
CA ASP A 105 0.63 4.20 -3.44
C ASP A 105 0.00 5.26 -4.34
N THR A 106 -0.65 4.82 -5.42
CA THR A 106 -1.37 5.68 -6.38
C THR A 106 -2.88 5.72 -6.10
N SER A 107 -3.33 5.20 -4.95
CA SER A 107 -4.76 5.07 -4.66
C SER A 107 -5.45 6.43 -4.54
N PHE A 108 -4.75 7.44 -3.99
CA PHE A 108 -5.27 8.80 -3.88
C PHE A 108 -5.48 9.46 -5.25
N ASP A 109 -4.50 9.38 -6.15
CA ASP A 109 -4.62 9.92 -7.51
C ASP A 109 -5.76 9.25 -8.28
N ASN A 110 -5.87 7.93 -8.13
CA ASN A 110 -6.95 7.17 -8.74
C ASN A 110 -8.31 7.56 -8.16
N PHE A 111 -8.42 7.76 -6.84
CA PHE A 111 -9.65 8.21 -6.20
C PHE A 111 -10.05 9.61 -6.69
N ALA A 112 -9.11 10.55 -6.77
CA ALA A 112 -9.36 11.89 -7.29
C ALA A 112 -9.90 11.85 -8.72
N ARG A 113 -9.26 11.05 -9.60
CA ARG A 113 -9.69 10.85 -10.98
C ARG A 113 -11.10 10.26 -11.08
N ILE A 114 -11.39 9.23 -10.28
CA ILE A 114 -12.72 8.62 -10.25
C ILE A 114 -13.77 9.66 -9.81
N ASN A 115 -13.49 10.43 -8.75
CA ASN A 115 -14.42 11.47 -8.28
C ASN A 115 -14.67 12.54 -9.34
N GLU A 116 -13.65 12.95 -10.09
CA GLU A 116 -13.79 13.90 -11.19
C GLU A 116 -14.71 13.34 -12.28
N LEU A 117 -14.50 12.08 -12.68
CA LEU A 117 -15.34 11.39 -13.67
C LEU A 117 -16.80 11.25 -13.19
N LEU A 118 -17.00 10.89 -11.93
CA LEU A 118 -18.35 10.77 -11.34
C LEU A 118 -19.09 12.11 -11.27
N LYS A 119 -18.38 13.24 -11.17
CA LYS A 119 -18.95 14.59 -11.17
C LYS A 119 -19.13 15.18 -12.58
N SER A 120 -18.76 14.42 -13.62
CA SER A 120 -18.93 14.90 -14.99
C SER A 120 -20.42 15.10 -15.30
N PRO A 121 -20.80 16.13 -16.09
CA PRO A 121 -22.21 16.41 -16.40
C PRO A 121 -22.94 15.25 -17.08
N GLU A 122 -22.22 14.41 -17.82
CA GLU A 122 -22.76 13.22 -18.49
C GLU A 122 -23.14 12.15 -17.48
N VAL A 123 -22.25 11.84 -16.52
CA VAL A 123 -22.50 10.83 -15.48
C VAL A 123 -23.51 11.32 -14.44
N ALA A 124 -23.46 12.60 -14.06
CA ALA A 124 -24.36 13.16 -13.05
C ALA A 124 -25.83 13.13 -13.48
N ARG A 125 -26.12 13.38 -14.77
CA ARG A 125 -27.49 13.31 -15.31
C ARG A 125 -28.12 11.92 -15.17
N ASP A 126 -27.35 10.88 -15.45
CA ASP A 126 -27.83 9.49 -15.37
C ASP A 126 -28.04 9.00 -13.92
N LEU A 127 -27.46 9.69 -12.94
CA LEU A 127 -27.63 9.40 -11.51
C LEU A 127 -28.87 10.09 -10.92
N ASP A 128 -29.20 11.31 -11.37
CA ASP A 128 -30.36 12.07 -10.87
C ASP A 128 -31.71 11.46 -11.32
N ASP A 129 -31.76 10.76 -12.46
CA ASP A 129 -32.99 10.13 -12.97
C ASP A 129 -33.42 8.87 -12.19
N GLN A 130 -32.56 8.28 -11.33
CA GLN A 130 -32.89 7.05 -10.58
C GLN A 130 -33.49 7.29 -9.18
N ASP A 131 -33.47 8.52 -8.67
CA ASP A 131 -34.02 8.83 -7.35
C ASP A 131 -35.50 9.28 -7.40
N ASN A 132 -36.05 9.58 -8.58
CA ASN A 132 -37.47 9.96 -8.72
C ASN A 132 -38.45 8.76 -8.81
N ASP A 133 -37.98 7.53 -9.00
CA ASP A 133 -38.84 6.34 -9.18
C ASP A 133 -39.10 5.55 -7.89
N LYS A 134 -38.65 6.03 -6.72
CA LYS A 134 -38.76 5.29 -5.43
C LYS A 134 -39.79 5.83 -4.44
N ASP A 135 -40.50 6.91 -4.78
CA ASP A 135 -41.48 7.55 -3.89
C ASP A 135 -42.96 7.25 -4.26
N GLU A 136 -43.22 6.33 -5.19
CA GLU A 136 -44.57 5.86 -5.54
C GLU A 136 -44.76 4.34 -5.28
N GLU A 137 -44.87 3.91 -4.02
CA GLU A 137 -45.71 2.76 -3.59
C GLU A 137 -45.98 2.71 -2.08
#